data_AF-A0A9P6XNH2-F1
#
_entry.id   AF-A0A9P6XNH2-F1
#
_cell.length_a   1.000
_cell.length_b   1.000
_cell.length_c   1.000
_cell.angle_alpha   90.00
_cell.angle_beta   90.00
_cell.angle_gamma   90.00
#
_symmetry.space_group_name_H-M   'P 1'
#
loop_
_entity.id
_entity.type
_entity.pdbx_description
1 polymer ?
#
loop_
_entity_poly.entity_id
_entity_poly.type
_entity_poly.pdbx_seq_one_letter_code
_entity_poly.pdbx_strand_id
1 'polypeptide(L)'
;MHIDSGAQSGMLTGDGKTVLSQGVIITQGTLDLRSSEAEISLKDGEPVRAVFTGKQDTMKQQLDDGTWMDAVADRIDYDIKTEIITLTGNYKR
;
A
#
# COMPACT_ATOMS: atom_id res chain seq x y z
N MET A 1 9.68 0.22 6.09
CA MET A 1 8.40 0.77 5.60
C MET A 1 7.96 1.87 6.53
N HIS A 2 7.46 2.99 5.99
CA HIS A 2 6.85 4.08 6.74
C HIS A 2 5.44 4.32 6.19
N ILE A 3 4.48 4.58 7.08
CA ILE A 3 3.07 4.75 6.74
C ILE A 3 2.54 6.00 7.43
N ASP A 4 1.97 6.91 6.64
CA ASP A 4 1.25 8.10 7.10
C ASP A 4 -0.24 7.98 6.76
N SER A 5 -1.12 8.38 7.67
CA SER A 5 -2.56 8.45 7.42
C SER A 5 -3.25 9.50 8.28
N GLY A 6 -4.35 10.07 7.79
CA GLY A 6 -5.15 11.05 8.54
C GLY A 6 -5.97 10.42 9.69
N ALA A 7 -6.39 9.17 9.54
CA ALA A 7 -7.14 8.43 10.54
C ALA A 7 -6.82 6.93 10.53
N GLN A 8 -6.94 6.30 11.69
CA GLN A 8 -6.71 4.88 11.90
C GLN A 8 -7.82 4.25 12.75
N SER A 9 -8.24 3.03 12.39
CA SER A 9 -9.14 2.18 13.17
C SER A 9 -8.72 0.71 13.11
N GLY A 10 -8.61 0.03 14.25
CA GLY A 10 -8.29 -1.40 14.30
C GLY A 10 -7.34 -1.79 15.42
N MET A 11 -6.88 -3.05 15.38
CA MET A 11 -5.88 -3.58 16.32
C MET A 11 -4.49 -3.51 15.70
N LEU A 12 -3.55 -2.92 16.45
CA LEU A 12 -2.12 -2.85 16.09
C LEU A 12 -1.29 -4.01 16.65
N THR A 13 -1.90 -4.92 17.39
CA THR A 13 -1.19 -5.99 18.11
C THR A 13 -1.75 -7.36 17.78
N GLY A 14 -0.86 -8.35 17.72
CA GLY A 14 -1.21 -9.74 17.38
C GLY A 14 -1.64 -9.89 15.92
N ASP A 15 -2.55 -10.82 15.70
CA ASP A 15 -3.17 -11.03 14.39
C ASP A 15 -4.38 -10.10 14.27
N GLY A 16 -4.43 -9.33 13.19
CA GLY A 16 -5.49 -8.34 13.05
C GLY A 16 -5.46 -7.57 11.74
N LYS A 17 -6.46 -6.70 11.60
CA LYS A 17 -6.57 -5.75 10.51
C LYS A 17 -6.64 -4.36 11.07
N THR A 18 -5.87 -3.45 10.47
CA THR A 18 -5.94 -2.02 10.73
C THR A 18 -6.35 -1.31 9.45
N VAL A 19 -7.40 -0.50 9.53
CA VAL A 19 -7.87 0.36 8.45
C VAL A 19 -7.28 1.76 8.65
N LEU A 20 -6.62 2.26 7.63
CA LEU A 20 -6.08 3.61 7.52
C LEU A 20 -6.92 4.37 6.51
N SER A 21 -7.30 5.61 6.82
CA SER A 21 -8.18 6.41 5.96
C SER A 21 -7.83 7.89 6.05
N GLN A 22 -8.60 8.71 5.31
CA GLN A 22 -8.37 10.16 5.17
C GLN A 22 -7.02 10.48 4.53
N GLY A 23 -6.67 9.69 3.50
CA GLY A 23 -5.38 9.77 2.83
C GLY A 23 -4.37 8.86 3.51
N VAL A 24 -3.73 8.02 2.71
CA VAL A 24 -2.70 7.07 3.13
C VAL A 24 -1.50 7.23 2.20
N ILE A 25 -0.31 7.34 2.79
CA ILE A 25 0.96 7.38 2.08
C ILE A 25 1.85 6.26 2.63
N ILE A 26 2.33 5.37 1.77
CA ILE A 26 3.38 4.41 2.13
C ILE A 26 4.66 4.76 1.40
N THR A 27 5.76 4.74 2.16
CA THR A 27 7.11 4.84 1.62
C THR A 27 8.00 3.68 2.05
N GLN A 28 8.74 3.11 1.09
CA GLN A 28 9.73 2.06 1.34
C GLN A 28 10.82 2.12 0.27
N GLY A 29 12.02 2.57 0.63
CA GLY A 29 13.08 2.77 -0.36
C GLY A 29 12.64 3.82 -1.39
N THR A 30 12.50 3.42 -2.66
CA THR A 30 12.00 4.26 -3.76
C THR A 30 10.48 4.19 -3.96
N LEU A 31 9.78 3.34 -3.20
CA LEU A 31 8.33 3.16 -3.30
C LEU A 31 7.63 4.35 -2.66
N ASP A 32 6.74 4.98 -3.41
CA ASP A 32 5.78 5.99 -2.95
C ASP A 32 4.40 5.56 -3.44
N LEU A 33 3.52 5.18 -2.51
CA LEU A 33 2.14 4.76 -2.80
C LEU A 33 1.17 5.69 -2.08
N ARG A 34 0.18 6.20 -2.82
CA ARG A 34 -0.84 7.12 -2.29
C ARG A 34 -2.24 6.60 -2.58
N SER A 35 -3.07 6.60 -1.55
CA SER A 35 -4.45 6.11 -1.62
C SER A 35 -5.35 6.89 -0.67
N SER A 36 -6.68 6.78 -0.84
CA SER A 36 -7.63 7.31 0.13
C SER A 36 -7.77 6.43 1.38
N GLU A 37 -7.64 5.12 1.22
CA GLU A 37 -7.83 4.12 2.27
C GLU A 37 -6.87 2.94 2.08
N ALA A 38 -6.40 2.36 3.18
CA ALA A 38 -5.62 1.14 3.18
C ALA A 38 -6.06 0.18 4.29
N GLU A 39 -6.13 -1.10 3.99
CA GLU A 39 -6.25 -2.17 4.98
C GLU A 39 -4.88 -2.84 5.16
N ILE A 40 -4.31 -2.75 6.36
CA ILE A 40 -3.07 -3.42 6.75
C ILE A 40 -3.42 -4.67 7.54
N SER A 41 -3.00 -5.84 7.03
CA SER A 41 -3.08 -7.10 7.75
C SER A 41 -1.81 -7.33 8.54
N LEU A 42 -1.96 -7.64 9.82
CA LEU A 42 -0.89 -7.97 10.76
C LEU A 42 -0.92 -9.47 11.05
N LYS A 43 0.27 -10.06 11.17
CA LYS A 43 0.47 -11.40 11.72
C LYS A 43 1.60 -11.35 12.74
N ASP A 44 1.36 -11.85 13.94
CA ASP A 44 2.32 -11.79 15.05
C ASP A 44 2.80 -10.35 15.34
N GLY A 45 1.93 -9.35 15.10
CA GLY A 45 2.25 -7.92 15.24
C GLY A 45 3.02 -7.31 14.05
N GLU A 46 3.39 -8.09 13.05
CA GLU A 46 4.14 -7.63 11.87
C GLU A 46 3.22 -7.45 10.65
N PRO A 47 3.38 -6.38 9.85
CA PRO A 47 2.66 -6.20 8.60
C PRO A 47 2.99 -7.30 7.60
N VAL A 48 1.96 -7.96 7.05
CA VAL A 48 2.12 -9.03 6.05
C VAL A 48 1.49 -8.71 4.71
N ARG A 49 0.50 -7.81 4.69
CA ARG A 49 -0.20 -7.41 3.47
C ARG A 49 -0.79 -6.02 3.64
N ALA A 50 -0.73 -5.21 2.59
CA ALA A 50 -1.39 -3.92 2.52
C ALA A 50 -2.27 -3.84 1.28
N VAL A 51 -3.55 -3.53 1.46
CA VAL A 51 -4.51 -3.39 0.37
C VAL A 51 -4.95 -1.93 0.33
N PHE A 52 -4.72 -1.27 -0.81
CA PHE A 52 -5.06 0.14 -1.03
C PHE A 52 -6.27 0.23 -1.93
N THR A 53 -7.16 1.16 -1.60
CA THR A 53 -8.36 1.46 -2.39
C THR A 53 -8.68 2.94 -2.33
N GLY A 54 -8.86 3.54 -3.50
CA GLY A 54 -9.27 4.95 -3.55
C GLY A 54 -9.85 5.46 -4.86
N LYS A 55 -10.16 4.56 -5.81
CA LYS A 55 -10.61 4.91 -7.17
C LYS A 55 -9.58 5.83 -7.85
N GLN A 56 -8.42 5.26 -8.19
CA GLN A 56 -7.19 5.89 -8.71
C GLN A 56 -6.09 6.11 -7.64
N ASP A 57 -5.72 5.03 -6.98
CA ASP A 57 -4.50 4.98 -6.18
C ASP A 57 -3.29 5.14 -7.10
N THR A 58 -2.26 5.87 -6.64
CA THR A 58 -1.03 6.09 -7.39
C THR A 58 0.14 5.36 -6.75
N MET A 59 1.05 4.89 -7.58
CA MET A 59 2.29 4.25 -7.16
C MET A 59 3.44 4.71 -8.02
N LYS A 60 4.54 5.08 -7.38
CA LYS A 60 5.81 5.35 -8.01
C LYS A 60 6.89 4.45 -7.42
N GLN A 61 7.68 3.81 -8.26
CA GLN A 61 8.76 2.91 -7.87
C GLN A 61 9.90 2.98 -8.86
N GLN A 62 11.14 2.96 -8.39
CA GLN A 62 12.29 2.73 -9.27
C GLN A 62 12.51 1.23 -9.43
N LEU A 63 12.63 0.76 -10.67
CA LEU A 63 12.95 -0.62 -11.00
C LEU A 63 14.46 -0.86 -10.93
N ASP A 64 14.86 -2.13 -10.92
CA ASP A 64 16.27 -2.52 -10.80
C ASP A 64 17.15 -2.03 -11.96
N ASP A 65 16.54 -1.79 -13.13
CA ASP A 65 17.21 -1.20 -14.29
C ASP A 65 17.37 0.33 -14.20
N GLY A 66 16.93 0.93 -13.09
CA GLY A 66 16.97 2.36 -12.80
C GLY A 66 15.82 3.17 -13.40
N THR A 67 14.96 2.55 -14.22
CA THR A 67 13.79 3.22 -14.79
C THR A 67 12.71 3.44 -13.74
N TRP A 68 11.85 4.42 -13.96
CA TRP A 68 10.71 4.70 -13.09
C TRP A 68 9.46 4.00 -13.61
N MET A 69 8.75 3.35 -12.70
CA MET A 69 7.37 2.94 -12.87
C MET A 69 6.47 3.95 -12.16
N ASP A 70 5.58 4.56 -12.93
CA ASP A 70 4.44 5.34 -12.43
C ASP A 70 3.18 4.54 -12.78
N ALA A 71 2.27 4.38 -11.84
CA ALA A 71 1.08 3.57 -12.03
C ALA A 71 -0.12 4.16 -11.33
N VAL A 72 -1.28 4.05 -11.98
CA VAL A 72 -2.58 4.34 -11.40
C VAL A 72 -3.42 3.06 -11.43
N ALA A 73 -4.11 2.72 -10.34
CA ALA A 73 -5.01 1.57 -10.29
C ALA A 73 -6.22 1.84 -9.38
N ASP A 74 -7.29 1.06 -9.53
CA ASP A 74 -8.44 1.15 -8.61
C ASP A 74 -8.17 0.45 -7.28
N ARG A 75 -7.28 -0.54 -7.31
CA ARG A 75 -6.80 -1.30 -6.16
C ARG A 75 -5.33 -1.64 -6.35
N ILE A 76 -4.55 -1.45 -5.28
CA ILE A 76 -3.17 -1.92 -5.19
C ILE A 76 -3.10 -2.93 -4.05
N ASP A 77 -2.57 -4.12 -4.32
CA ASP A 77 -2.42 -5.19 -3.35
C ASP A 77 -0.94 -5.52 -3.19
N TYR A 78 -0.38 -5.23 -2.01
CA TYR A 78 1.02 -5.45 -1.70
C TYR A 78 1.16 -6.61 -0.72
N ASP A 79 1.69 -7.73 -1.21
CA ASP A 79 2.18 -8.82 -0.37
C ASP A 79 3.58 -8.45 0.12
N ILE A 80 3.67 -8.08 1.40
CA ILE A 80 4.91 -7.59 2.01
C ILE A 80 5.93 -8.73 2.17
N LYS A 81 5.47 -9.99 2.28
CA LYS A 81 6.35 -11.13 2.49
C LYS A 81 7.07 -11.54 1.21
N THR A 82 6.38 -11.46 0.08
CA THR A 82 6.95 -11.81 -1.23
C THR A 82 7.40 -10.58 -2.01
N GLU A 83 7.14 -9.38 -1.49
CA GLU A 83 7.36 -8.10 -2.17
C GLU A 83 6.63 -8.00 -3.52
N ILE A 84 5.47 -8.64 -3.64
CA ILE A 84 4.68 -8.65 -4.88
C ILE A 84 3.60 -7.59 -4.81
N ILE A 85 3.57 -6.70 -5.81
CA ILE A 85 2.52 -5.69 -5.99
C ILE A 85 1.61 -6.11 -7.15
N THR A 86 0.32 -6.24 -6.86
CA THR A 86 -0.72 -6.50 -7.87
C THR A 86 -1.58 -5.24 -8.05
N LEU A 87 -1.63 -4.74 -9.28
CA LEU A 87 -2.44 -3.58 -9.67
C LEU A 87 -3.69 -4.06 -10.40
N THR A 88 -4.87 -3.67 -9.92
CA THR A 88 -6.16 -4.12 -10.48
C THR A 88 -7.09 -2.93 -10.79
N GLY A 89 -7.86 -3.02 -11.87
CA GLY A 89 -8.86 -2.01 -12.26
C GLY A 89 -8.42 -1.16 -13.46
N ASN A 90 -8.84 0.11 -13.49
CA ASN A 90 -8.53 1.13 -14.52
C ASN A 90 -7.03 1.48 -14.57
N TYR A 91 -6.20 0.48 -14.81
CA TYR A 91 -4.76 0.56 -14.77
C TYR A 91 -4.20 1.42 -15.90
N LYS A 92 -3.31 2.34 -15.53
CA LYS A 92 -2.51 3.14 -16.48
C LYS A 92 -1.06 3.18 -15.99
N ARG A 93 -0.12 3.07 -16.92
CA ARG A 93 1.34 3.13 -16.72
C ARG A 93 1.94 4.18 -17.64
#